data_AF-A0A935CB20-F1
#
_entry.id   AF-A0A935CB20-F1
#
_cell.length_a   1.000
_cell.length_b   1.000
_cell.length_c   1.000
_cell.angle_alpha   90.00
_cell.angle_beta   90.00
_cell.angle_gamma   90.00
#
_symmetry.space_group_name_H-M   'P 1'
#
loop_
_entity.id
_entity.type
_entity.pdbx_description
1 polymer ?
#
loop_
_entity_poly.entity_id
_entity_poly.type
_entity_poly.pdbx_seq_one_letter_code
_entity_poly.pdbx_strand_id
1 'polypeptide(L)'
;MKKYPLIIIIVFLLLSSAVFYGYNYVYPRVVAHAIVSKQYVGLLPEKFKDRIELISDTVNQRVSRMFEITEDNGVTMDDLLNAIDEIEEQEVRNALAELYETDIQSVEQVYEIGVKHIKIQSFDPQVLRAPFIEHVKLHHVKKGLKYIKRHDLQNQMSSKSARSIAKQILIQKKEKIQSKADIKD
;
A
#
# COMPACT_ATOMS: atom_id res chain seq x y z
N MET A 1 30.34 41.45 -0.37
CA MET A 1 30.18 40.04 -0.80
C MET A 1 28.86 39.90 -1.54
N LYS A 2 28.91 39.39 -2.77
CA LYS A 2 27.79 39.25 -3.71
C LYS A 2 26.64 38.47 -3.05
N LYS A 3 25.39 38.97 -3.05
CA LYS A 3 24.19 38.33 -2.46
C LYS A 3 23.65 37.13 -3.27
N TYR A 4 24.23 36.89 -4.45
CA TYR A 4 23.89 35.82 -5.37
C TYR A 4 24.00 34.37 -4.83
N PRO A 5 24.98 33.97 -3.99
CA PRO A 5 25.04 32.60 -3.48
C PRO A 5 23.92 32.32 -2.46
N LEU A 6 23.48 33.34 -1.71
CA LEU A 6 22.36 33.19 -0.77
C LEU A 6 21.03 32.92 -1.50
N ILE A 7 20.79 33.64 -2.61
CA ILE A 7 19.59 33.45 -3.44
C ILE A 7 19.59 32.05 -4.07
N ILE A 8 20.74 31.57 -4.56
CA ILE A 8 20.86 30.23 -5.15
C ILE A 8 20.55 29.13 -4.11
N ILE A 9 21.03 29.28 -2.87
CA ILE A 9 20.77 28.32 -1.78
C ILE A 9 19.27 28.30 -1.42
N ILE A 10 18.62 29.45 -1.34
CA ILE A 10 17.18 29.54 -1.04
C ILE A 10 16.35 28.88 -2.14
N VAL A 11 16.67 29.15 -3.42
CA VAL A 11 15.99 28.51 -4.56
C VAL A 11 16.22 26.99 -4.55
N PHE A 12 17.44 26.54 -4.24
CA PHE A 12 17.74 25.11 -4.13
C PHE A 12 16.98 24.43 -2.98
N LEU A 13 16.85 25.09 -1.82
CA LEU A 13 16.06 24.59 -0.69
C LEU A 13 14.57 24.51 -1.03
N LEU A 14 14.03 25.51 -1.74
CA LEU A 14 12.63 25.49 -2.19
C LEU A 14 12.37 24.37 -3.21
N LEU A 15 13.28 24.17 -4.18
CA LEU A 15 13.19 23.08 -5.15
C LEU A 15 13.31 21.71 -4.47
N SER A 16 14.26 21.56 -3.55
CA SER A 16 14.44 20.32 -2.77
C SER A 16 13.22 20.03 -1.91
N SER A 17 12.63 21.06 -1.29
CA SER A 17 11.40 20.94 -0.49
C SER A 17 10.20 20.59 -1.36
N ALA A 18 10.08 21.18 -2.56
CA ALA A 18 9.03 20.87 -3.52
C ALA A 18 9.15 19.43 -4.06
N VAL A 19 10.37 18.98 -4.38
CA VAL A 19 10.63 17.59 -4.79
C VAL A 19 10.34 16.62 -3.65
N PHE A 20 10.79 16.95 -2.43
CA PHE A 20 10.52 16.14 -1.24
C PHE A 20 9.02 16.03 -0.96
N TYR A 21 8.30 17.15 -1.02
CA TYR A 21 6.85 17.19 -0.84
C TYR A 21 6.12 16.42 -1.94
N GLY A 22 6.53 16.62 -3.19
CA GLY A 22 6.01 15.92 -4.36
C GLY A 22 6.16 14.40 -4.23
N TYR A 23 7.33 13.93 -3.83
CA TYR A 23 7.62 12.50 -3.71
C TYR A 23 6.92 11.83 -2.51
N ASN A 24 6.86 12.52 -1.36
CA ASN A 24 6.32 11.92 -0.14
C ASN A 24 4.81 12.08 0.04
N TYR A 25 4.19 13.11 -0.54
CA TYR A 25 2.77 13.43 -0.31
C TYR A 25 1.93 13.43 -1.59
N VAL A 26 2.40 14.08 -2.65
CA VAL A 26 1.62 14.20 -3.90
C VAL A 26 1.62 12.90 -4.68
N TYR A 27 2.78 12.28 -4.87
CA TYR A 27 2.93 11.06 -5.66
C TYR A 27 2.10 9.89 -5.10
N PRO A 28 2.14 9.56 -3.79
CA PRO A 28 1.30 8.50 -3.24
C PRO A 28 -0.20 8.76 -3.44
N ARG A 29 -0.64 10.00 -3.24
CA ARG A 29 -2.05 10.39 -3.42
C ARG A 29 -2.50 10.27 -4.87
N VAL A 30 -1.67 10.70 -5.82
CA VAL A 30 -1.95 10.62 -7.27
C VAL A 30 -2.00 9.17 -7.74
N VAL A 31 -1.06 8.32 -7.31
CA VAL A 31 -1.06 6.88 -7.65
C VAL A 31 -2.28 6.20 -7.06
N ALA A 32 -2.58 6.43 -5.78
CA ALA A 32 -3.78 5.89 -5.14
C ALA A 32 -5.05 6.36 -5.83
N HIS A 33 -5.13 7.65 -6.21
CA HIS A 33 -6.25 8.19 -6.96
C HIS A 33 -6.43 7.50 -8.31
N ALA A 34 -5.36 7.40 -9.10
CA ALA A 34 -5.42 6.72 -10.38
C ALA A 34 -5.89 5.25 -10.25
N ILE A 35 -5.49 4.58 -9.17
CA ILE A 35 -5.93 3.21 -8.85
C ILE A 35 -7.39 3.18 -8.36
N VAL A 36 -7.87 4.10 -7.53
CA VAL A 36 -9.23 4.02 -6.94
C VAL A 36 -10.30 4.61 -7.87
N SER A 37 -10.00 5.70 -8.57
CA SER A 37 -10.95 6.40 -9.44
C SER A 37 -11.00 5.85 -10.86
N LYS A 38 -10.03 5.00 -11.27
CA LYS A 38 -9.79 4.60 -12.67
C LYS A 38 -9.47 5.79 -13.59
N GLN A 39 -9.20 6.98 -13.04
CA GLN A 39 -8.91 8.16 -13.83
C GLN A 39 -7.40 8.36 -13.90
N TYR A 40 -6.88 8.34 -15.12
CA TYR A 40 -5.49 8.61 -15.37
C TYR A 40 -5.19 10.09 -15.10
N VAL A 41 -4.26 10.36 -14.18
CA VAL A 41 -3.81 11.72 -13.86
C VAL A 41 -2.58 12.03 -14.70
N GLY A 42 -2.55 13.17 -15.39
CA GLY A 42 -1.46 13.57 -16.30
C GLY A 42 -0.08 13.75 -15.66
N LEU A 43 0.02 13.58 -14.34
CA LEU A 43 1.27 13.54 -13.58
C LEU A 43 1.99 12.18 -13.65
N LEU A 44 1.31 11.12 -14.11
CA LEU A 44 1.92 9.81 -14.31
C LEU A 44 2.45 9.68 -15.75
N PRO A 45 3.53 8.91 -16.01
CA PRO A 45 3.98 8.60 -17.36
C PRO A 45 3.04 7.63 -18.11
N GLU A 46 2.73 7.89 -19.39
CA GLU A 46 1.70 7.14 -20.16
C GLU A 46 1.92 5.64 -20.21
N LYS A 47 3.19 5.20 -20.18
CA LYS A 47 3.60 3.79 -20.10
C LYS A 47 2.99 3.01 -18.93
N PHE A 48 2.46 3.71 -17.91
CA PHE A 48 1.80 3.08 -16.76
C PHE A 48 0.27 3.04 -16.87
N LYS A 49 -0.34 3.71 -17.86
CA LYS A 49 -1.80 3.84 -17.99
C LYS A 49 -2.50 2.47 -18.05
N ASP A 50 -2.11 1.62 -19.00
CA ASP A 50 -2.71 0.29 -19.18
C ASP A 50 -2.49 -0.62 -17.97
N ARG A 51 -1.34 -0.47 -17.29
CA ARG A 51 -1.04 -1.21 -16.06
C ARG A 51 -1.91 -0.76 -14.89
N ILE A 52 -2.10 0.55 -14.76
CA ILE A 52 -2.94 1.14 -13.71
C ILE A 52 -4.39 0.72 -13.92
N GLU A 53 -4.90 0.76 -15.14
CA GLU A 53 -6.27 0.33 -15.46
C GLU A 53 -6.49 -1.14 -15.09
N LEU A 54 -5.57 -2.03 -15.49
CA LEU A 54 -5.65 -3.46 -15.18
C LEU A 54 -5.56 -3.76 -13.68
N ILE A 55 -4.71 -3.02 -12.95
CA ILE A 55 -4.55 -3.18 -11.50
C ILE A 55 -5.73 -2.56 -10.75
N SER A 56 -6.28 -1.45 -11.24
CA SER A 56 -7.34 -0.67 -10.60
C SER A 56 -8.57 -1.52 -10.30
N ASP A 57 -9.04 -2.31 -11.26
CA ASP A 57 -10.23 -3.15 -11.09
C ASP A 57 -10.04 -4.20 -10.00
N THR A 58 -8.89 -4.88 -10.06
CA THR A 58 -8.52 -5.92 -9.11
C THR A 58 -8.34 -5.35 -7.71
N VAL A 59 -7.65 -4.22 -7.57
CA VAL A 59 -7.43 -3.57 -6.27
C VAL A 59 -8.75 -3.04 -5.71
N ASN A 60 -9.55 -2.36 -6.53
CA ASN A 60 -10.84 -1.82 -6.07
C ASN A 60 -11.79 -2.89 -5.57
N GLN A 61 -11.86 -4.04 -6.25
CA GLN A 61 -12.72 -5.15 -5.82
C GLN A 61 -12.19 -5.78 -4.53
N ARG A 62 -10.89 -6.03 -4.45
CA ARG A 62 -10.27 -6.67 -3.28
C ARG A 62 -10.31 -5.78 -2.05
N VAL A 63 -10.06 -4.48 -2.18
CA VAL A 63 -10.13 -3.54 -1.04
C VAL A 63 -11.56 -3.35 -0.56
N SER A 64 -12.56 -3.30 -1.45
CA SER A 64 -13.98 -3.28 -1.03
C SER A 64 -14.32 -4.52 -0.19
N ARG A 65 -13.98 -5.71 -0.69
CA ARG A 65 -14.25 -6.95 0.02
C ARG A 65 -13.45 -7.06 1.32
N MET A 66 -12.23 -6.51 1.35
CA MET A 66 -11.43 -6.42 2.56
C MET A 66 -12.15 -5.62 3.64
N PHE A 67 -12.78 -4.48 3.32
CA PHE A 67 -13.54 -3.69 4.30
C PHE A 67 -14.71 -4.45 4.89
N GLU A 68 -15.52 -5.10 4.04
CA GLU A 68 -16.65 -5.94 4.49
C GLU A 68 -16.15 -7.00 5.47
N ILE A 69 -15.08 -7.73 5.10
CA ILE A 69 -14.51 -8.78 5.93
C ILE A 69 -13.93 -8.23 7.24
N THR A 70 -13.20 -7.11 7.22
CA THR A 70 -12.58 -6.57 8.43
C THR A 70 -13.63 -6.03 9.40
N GLU A 71 -14.65 -5.34 8.90
CA GLU A 71 -15.75 -4.82 9.73
C GLU A 71 -16.56 -5.97 10.36
N ASP A 72 -16.85 -7.02 9.59
CA ASP A 72 -17.53 -8.23 10.10
C ASP A 72 -16.73 -8.96 11.21
N ASN A 73 -15.41 -8.77 11.24
CA ASN A 73 -14.51 -9.34 12.25
C ASN A 73 -14.10 -8.31 13.32
N GLY A 74 -14.78 -7.17 13.40
CA GLY A 74 -14.57 -6.16 14.45
C GLY A 74 -13.30 -5.32 14.30
N VAL A 75 -12.66 -5.33 13.12
CA VAL A 75 -11.49 -4.50 12.79
C VAL A 75 -11.96 -3.28 12.02
N THR A 76 -11.77 -2.10 12.61
CA THR A 76 -12.19 -0.85 11.99
C THR A 76 -11.17 -0.38 10.94
N MET A 77 -11.60 0.54 10.07
CA MET A 77 -10.68 1.22 9.15
C MET A 77 -9.52 1.90 9.90
N ASP A 78 -9.79 2.50 11.06
CA ASP A 78 -8.76 3.24 11.80
C ASP A 78 -7.72 2.26 12.33
N ASP A 79 -8.14 1.06 12.76
CA ASP A 79 -7.24 -0.03 13.14
C ASP A 79 -6.36 -0.48 11.96
N LEU A 80 -6.93 -0.60 10.75
CA LEU A 80 -6.16 -0.93 9.55
C LEU A 80 -5.13 0.16 9.19
N LEU A 81 -5.49 1.44 9.34
CA LEU A 81 -4.58 2.55 9.09
C LEU A 81 -3.45 2.60 10.13
N ASN A 82 -3.78 2.38 11.40
CA ASN A 82 -2.82 2.32 12.49
C ASN A 82 -1.87 1.12 12.32
N ALA A 83 -2.39 -0.05 11.94
CA ALA A 83 -1.57 -1.21 11.62
C ALA A 83 -0.55 -0.89 10.52
N ILE A 84 -0.95 -0.20 9.45
CA ILE A 84 0.02 0.19 8.40
C ILE A 84 1.11 1.13 8.94
N ASP A 85 0.79 2.01 9.88
CA ASP A 85 1.76 2.93 10.48
C ASP A 85 2.73 2.21 11.44
N GLU A 86 2.26 1.19 12.15
CA GLU A 86 3.03 0.36 13.07
C GLU A 86 4.09 -0.50 12.34
N ILE A 87 3.81 -0.90 11.10
CA ILE A 87 4.69 -1.78 10.33
C ILE A 87 6.04 -1.10 10.04
N GLU A 88 7.10 -1.70 10.56
CA GLU A 88 8.48 -1.27 10.29
C GLU A 88 9.03 -1.89 9.01
N GLU A 89 9.98 -1.19 8.37
CA GLU A 89 10.61 -1.71 7.14
C GLU A 89 11.33 -3.04 7.36
N GLN A 90 12.02 -3.17 8.50
CA GLN A 90 12.79 -4.37 8.80
C GLN A 90 11.89 -5.59 9.00
N GLU A 91 10.70 -5.41 9.59
CA GLU A 91 9.71 -6.47 9.75
C GLU A 91 9.22 -7.00 8.40
N VAL A 92 8.91 -6.10 7.46
CA VAL A 92 8.54 -6.48 6.09
C VAL A 92 9.68 -7.20 5.37
N ARG A 93 10.92 -6.71 5.53
CA ARG A 93 12.10 -7.35 4.93
C ARG A 93 12.34 -8.75 5.50
N ASN A 94 12.20 -8.92 6.81
CA ASN A 94 12.34 -10.23 7.48
C ASN A 94 11.25 -11.20 7.03
N ALA A 95 10.00 -10.75 6.95
CA ALA A 95 8.89 -11.54 6.43
C ALA A 95 9.14 -11.98 4.99
N LEU A 96 9.57 -11.06 4.12
CA LEU A 96 9.89 -11.37 2.72
C LEU A 96 11.06 -12.34 2.59
N ALA A 97 12.12 -12.17 3.39
CA ALA A 97 13.26 -13.08 3.40
C ALA A 97 12.82 -14.51 3.75
N GLU A 98 12.05 -14.67 4.83
CA GLU A 98 11.53 -15.99 5.22
C GLU A 98 10.59 -16.58 4.16
N LEU A 99 9.72 -15.77 3.55
CA LEU A 99 8.86 -16.20 2.44
C LEU A 99 9.65 -16.65 1.20
N TYR A 100 10.86 -16.15 0.98
CA TYR A 100 11.73 -16.57 -0.12
C TYR A 100 12.56 -17.82 0.18
N GLU A 101 12.90 -18.03 1.45
CA GLU A 101 13.69 -19.18 1.91
C GLU A 101 12.82 -20.40 2.22
N THR A 102 11.53 -20.17 2.48
CA THR A 102 10.55 -21.22 2.77
C THR A 102 9.93 -21.77 1.49
N ASP A 103 9.85 -23.09 1.37
CA ASP A 103 9.02 -23.74 0.36
C ASP A 103 7.55 -23.71 0.79
N ILE A 104 6.84 -22.64 0.40
CA ILE A 104 5.46 -22.37 0.82
C ILE A 104 4.51 -23.42 0.21
N GLN A 105 3.94 -24.26 1.07
CA GLN A 105 2.99 -25.33 0.72
C GLN A 105 1.52 -24.91 0.95
N SER A 106 1.26 -23.93 1.81
CA SER A 106 -0.10 -23.49 2.13
C SER A 106 -0.22 -21.98 2.32
N VAL A 107 -1.45 -21.47 2.26
CA VAL A 107 -1.78 -20.08 2.58
C VAL A 107 -1.60 -19.82 4.07
N GLU A 108 -1.85 -20.83 4.90
CA GLU A 108 -1.61 -20.82 6.34
C GLU A 108 -0.18 -20.39 6.68
N GLN A 109 0.81 -21.01 6.02
CA GLN A 109 2.22 -20.70 6.24
C GLN A 109 2.54 -19.25 5.89
N VAL A 110 1.91 -18.71 4.85
CA VAL A 110 2.08 -17.29 4.47
C VAL A 110 1.58 -16.38 5.58
N TYR A 111 0.41 -16.72 6.14
CA TYR A 111 -0.19 -15.97 7.24
C TYR A 111 0.68 -16.04 8.49
N GLU A 112 1.12 -17.24 8.87
CA GLU A 112 1.97 -17.47 10.04
C GLU A 112 3.31 -16.74 9.93
N ILE A 113 3.96 -16.76 8.76
CA ILE A 113 5.18 -15.99 8.52
C ILE A 113 4.90 -14.48 8.63
N GLY A 114 3.77 -14.02 8.10
CA GLY A 114 3.34 -12.63 8.23
C GLY A 114 3.22 -12.20 9.69
N VAL A 115 2.42 -12.92 10.48
CA VAL A 115 2.18 -12.60 11.91
C VAL A 115 3.44 -12.80 12.76
N LYS A 116 4.32 -13.72 12.38
CA LYS A 116 5.61 -13.95 13.07
C LYS A 116 6.52 -12.72 13.02
N HIS A 117 6.53 -12.00 11.89
CA HIS A 117 7.46 -10.89 11.66
C HIS A 117 6.84 -9.52 11.79
N ILE A 118 5.55 -9.39 11.45
CA ILE A 118 4.85 -8.11 11.41
C ILE A 118 4.10 -7.92 12.72
N LYS A 119 4.51 -6.93 13.51
CA LYS A 119 3.91 -6.65 14.82
C LYS A 119 2.82 -5.60 14.65
N ILE A 120 1.59 -5.99 14.98
CA ILE A 120 0.42 -5.13 14.97
C ILE A 120 -0.07 -5.02 16.42
N GLN A 121 -0.25 -3.80 16.90
CA GLN A 121 -0.76 -3.49 18.24
C GLN A 121 -2.20 -2.96 18.19
N SER A 122 -2.58 -2.36 17.07
CA SER A 122 -3.91 -1.79 16.83
C SER A 122 -5.06 -2.80 16.88
N PHE A 123 -4.82 -4.08 16.59
CA PHE A 123 -5.79 -5.17 16.77
C PHE A 123 -5.09 -6.52 16.87
N ASP A 124 -5.78 -7.56 17.35
CA ASP A 124 -5.26 -8.93 17.34
C ASP A 124 -5.27 -9.49 15.91
N PRO A 125 -4.11 -9.76 15.29
CA PRO A 125 -4.07 -10.28 13.93
C PRO A 125 -4.89 -11.55 13.76
N GLN A 126 -4.99 -12.41 14.79
CA GLN A 126 -5.64 -13.72 14.70
C GLN A 126 -7.10 -13.66 14.27
N VAL A 127 -7.79 -12.54 14.50
CA VAL A 127 -9.18 -12.34 14.02
C VAL A 127 -9.25 -12.37 12.48
N LEU A 128 -8.15 -12.06 11.79
CA LEU A 128 -8.05 -12.08 10.34
C LEU A 128 -7.52 -13.40 9.77
N ARG A 129 -7.19 -14.38 10.62
CA ARG A 129 -6.64 -15.67 10.17
C ARG A 129 -7.60 -16.42 9.25
N ALA A 130 -8.80 -16.72 9.74
CA ALA A 130 -9.83 -17.42 8.96
C ALA A 130 -10.17 -16.71 7.64
N PRO A 131 -10.49 -15.40 7.62
CA PRO A 131 -10.79 -14.72 6.38
C PRO A 131 -9.60 -14.66 5.42
N PHE A 132 -8.37 -14.55 5.93
CA PHE A 132 -7.18 -14.58 5.08
C PHE A 132 -7.06 -15.92 4.34
N ILE A 133 -7.21 -17.04 5.06
CA ILE A 133 -7.10 -18.40 4.48
C ILE A 133 -8.19 -18.64 3.43
N GLU A 134 -9.41 -18.19 3.70
CA GLU A 134 -10.55 -18.35 2.80
C GLU A 134 -10.38 -17.55 1.50
N HIS A 135 -9.87 -16.32 1.59
CA HIS A 135 -9.88 -15.37 0.47
C HIS A 135 -8.56 -15.28 -0.29
N VAL A 136 -7.44 -15.69 0.32
CA VAL A 136 -6.12 -15.68 -0.31
C VAL A 136 -5.86 -17.00 -1.02
N LYS A 137 -5.40 -16.91 -2.27
CA LYS A 137 -5.03 -18.09 -3.07
C LYS A 137 -3.51 -18.20 -3.15
N LEU A 138 -2.96 -19.37 -2.80
CA LEU A 138 -1.51 -19.61 -2.77
C LEU A 138 -0.81 -19.26 -4.08
N HIS A 139 -1.42 -19.56 -5.24
CA HIS A 139 -0.82 -19.23 -6.54
C HIS A 139 -0.69 -17.71 -6.77
N HIS A 140 -1.59 -16.89 -6.22
CA HIS A 140 -1.47 -15.43 -6.27
C HIS A 140 -0.29 -14.95 -5.41
N VAL A 141 -0.11 -15.54 -4.23
CA VAL A 141 1.03 -15.23 -3.34
C VAL A 141 2.33 -15.57 -4.03
N LYS A 142 2.49 -16.80 -4.54
CA LYS A 142 3.70 -17.25 -5.26
C LYS A 142 4.00 -16.36 -6.47
N LYS A 143 2.98 -15.96 -7.23
CA LYS A 143 3.13 -15.04 -8.37
C LYS A 143 3.59 -13.66 -7.91
N GLY A 144 3.03 -13.14 -6.81
CA GLY A 144 3.42 -11.87 -6.19
C GLY A 144 4.87 -11.88 -5.73
N LEU A 145 5.28 -12.89 -4.95
CA LEU A 145 6.66 -13.06 -4.48
C LEU A 145 7.66 -13.14 -5.65
N LYS A 146 7.35 -13.92 -6.68
CA LYS A 146 8.19 -14.01 -7.88
C LYS A 146 8.31 -12.66 -8.60
N TYR A 147 7.25 -11.89 -8.65
CA TYR A 147 7.25 -10.56 -9.26
C TYR A 147 8.09 -9.56 -8.46
N ILE A 148 7.92 -9.52 -7.13
CA ILE A 148 8.71 -8.68 -6.22
C ILE A 148 10.20 -8.99 -6.38
N LYS A 149 10.58 -10.27 -6.34
CA LYS A 149 11.96 -10.72 -6.49
C LYS A 149 12.55 -10.40 -7.86
N ARG A 150 11.81 -10.65 -8.95
CA ARG A 150 12.28 -10.40 -10.33
C ARG A 150 12.54 -8.93 -10.62
N HIS A 151 11.73 -8.05 -10.03
CA HIS A 151 11.82 -6.61 -10.27
C HIS A 151 12.50 -5.85 -9.13
N ASP A 152 13.09 -6.54 -8.17
CA ASP A 152 13.75 -5.96 -6.99
C ASP A 152 12.92 -4.86 -6.30
N LEU A 153 11.61 -5.05 -6.21
CA LEU A 153 10.69 -4.00 -5.75
C LEU A 153 10.93 -3.58 -4.30
N GLN A 154 11.47 -4.51 -3.50
CA GLN A 154 11.87 -4.29 -2.12
C GLN A 154 12.99 -3.23 -1.95
N ASN A 155 13.75 -2.96 -3.01
CA ASN A 155 14.81 -1.94 -3.01
C ASN A 155 14.47 -0.74 -3.91
N GLN A 156 13.52 -0.88 -4.83
CA GLN A 156 13.10 0.21 -5.73
C GLN A 156 12.11 1.19 -5.11
N MET A 157 11.40 0.79 -4.05
CA MET A 157 10.41 1.63 -3.38
C MET A 157 10.74 1.72 -1.90
N SER A 158 10.79 2.95 -1.36
CA SER A 158 10.95 3.11 0.08
C SER A 158 9.71 2.58 0.80
N SER A 159 9.93 1.95 1.96
CA SER A 159 8.85 1.49 2.84
C SER A 159 7.84 2.59 3.15
N LYS A 160 8.31 3.83 3.33
CA LYS A 160 7.48 5.01 3.54
C LYS A 160 6.55 5.30 2.35
N SER A 161 7.07 5.25 1.12
CA SER A 161 6.24 5.47 -0.07
C SER A 161 5.22 4.35 -0.26
N ALA A 162 5.61 3.10 -0.04
CA ALA A 162 4.71 1.95 -0.13
C ALA A 162 3.57 2.04 0.90
N ARG A 163 3.90 2.33 2.17
CA ARG A 163 2.91 2.56 3.25
C ARG A 163 1.96 3.71 2.90
N SER A 164 2.51 4.85 2.44
CA SER A 164 1.70 6.01 2.07
C SER A 164 0.73 5.70 0.92
N ILE A 165 1.17 4.96 -0.11
CA ILE A 165 0.29 4.52 -1.20
C ILE A 165 -0.81 3.61 -0.66
N ALA A 166 -0.46 2.60 0.15
CA ALA A 166 -1.43 1.68 0.73
C ALA A 166 -2.49 2.41 1.56
N LYS A 167 -2.08 3.32 2.46
CA LYS A 167 -2.99 4.15 3.25
C LYS A 167 -3.90 4.99 2.37
N GLN A 168 -3.35 5.67 1.36
CA GLN A 168 -4.13 6.52 0.46
C GLN A 168 -5.15 5.72 -0.35
N ILE A 169 -4.84 4.48 -0.74
CA ILE A 169 -5.82 3.59 -1.38
C ILE A 169 -6.97 3.29 -0.43
N LEU A 170 -6.69 2.93 0.83
CA LEU A 170 -7.73 2.62 1.82
C LEU A 170 -8.61 3.85 2.10
N ILE A 171 -8.00 5.02 2.37
CA ILE A 171 -8.71 6.27 2.67
C ILE A 171 -9.64 6.65 1.52
N GLN A 172 -9.11 6.77 0.30
CA GLN A 172 -9.91 7.18 -0.87
C GLN A 172 -11.01 6.16 -1.19
N LYS A 173 -10.79 4.89 -0.89
CA LYS A 173 -11.79 3.86 -1.10
C LYS A 173 -12.92 3.96 -0.07
N LYS A 174 -12.63 4.20 1.21
CA LYS A 174 -13.63 4.47 2.25
C LYS A 174 -14.47 5.70 1.90
N GLU A 175 -13.84 6.81 1.52
CA GLU A 175 -14.53 8.03 1.07
C GLU A 175 -15.48 7.75 -0.10
N LYS A 176 -15.05 6.92 -1.07
CA LYS A 176 -15.88 6.52 -2.22
C LYS A 176 -17.05 5.59 -1.86
N ILE A 177 -16.94 4.81 -0.78
CA ILE A 177 -18.04 3.96 -0.29
C ILE A 177 -19.05 4.83 0.47
N GLN A 178 -18.58 5.68 1.39
CA GLN A 178 -19.41 6.59 2.17
C GLN A 178 -20.20 7.56 1.28
N SER A 179 -19.53 8.24 0.36
CA SER A 179 -20.20 9.13 -0.60
C SER A 179 -21.25 8.44 -1.48
N LYS A 180 -21.18 7.12 -1.69
CA LYS A 180 -22.22 6.37 -2.41
C LYS A 180 -23.39 5.97 -1.51
N ALA A 181 -23.15 5.81 -0.21
CA ALA A 181 -24.21 5.56 0.76
C ALA A 181 -25.03 6.84 1.00
N ASP A 182 -24.35 7.98 1.17
CA ASP A 182 -24.99 9.28 1.42
C ASP A 182 -25.84 9.81 0.24
N ILE A 183 -25.66 9.27 -0.97
CA ILE A 183 -26.48 9.63 -2.16
C ILE A 183 -27.75 8.76 -2.26
N LYS A 184 -27.84 7.67 -1.49
CA LYS A 184 -28.99 6.75 -1.50
C LYS A 184 -30.02 7.02 -0.42
N ASP A 185 -29.71 7.89 0.54
CA ASP A 185 -30.63 8.42 1.56
C ASP A 185 -31.22 9.78 1.13
#